data_AF-A0A2H3CWB3-F1
#
_entry.id   AF-A0A2H3CWB3-F1
#
_cell.length_a   1.000
_cell.length_b   1.000
_cell.length_c   1.000
_cell.angle_alpha   90.00
_cell.angle_beta   90.00
_cell.angle_gamma   90.00
#
_symmetry.space_group_name_H-M   'P 1'
#
loop_
_entity.id
_entity.type
_entity.pdbx_description
1 polymer ?
#
loop_
_entity_poly.entity_id
_entity_poly.type
_entity_poly.pdbx_seq_one_letter_code
_entity_poly.pdbx_strand_id
1 'polypeptide(L)'
;MDPSRVPLEAIFAKYDWISRVAHPTDIASLLRTNDAPSPLQFTQLKTSLEGLKGPLAELESDLDLLHNAIASLETQMSCLQSLKHDYETALAPIRRIPLEITMEIIRRSWKSSLSGFHVFRILEQPWHLGQVCSSWRNVIEKHCPELWATMKVTPFSPDGKLAKKSDIVEILRIVLERSRNHPLKFHFCHYSPVKEREPDIMGKCFDVMIAHSKRWRTVQ
;
A
#
# COMPACT_ATOMS: atom_id res chain seq x y z
N MET A 1 -10.19 -32.23 -27.61
CA MET A 1 -10.57 -31.08 -28.46
C MET A 1 -11.25 -30.08 -27.56
N ASP A 2 -10.66 -28.89 -27.42
CA ASP A 2 -11.14 -27.84 -26.52
C ASP A 2 -12.28 -27.07 -27.23
N PRO A 3 -13.52 -27.01 -26.69
CA PRO A 3 -14.68 -26.39 -27.34
C PRO A 3 -14.62 -24.85 -27.43
N SER A 4 -13.58 -24.21 -26.88
CA SER A 4 -13.51 -22.76 -26.68
C SER A 4 -12.94 -21.95 -27.84
N ARG A 5 -12.49 -22.58 -28.92
CA ARG A 5 -11.89 -21.88 -30.09
C ARG A 5 -12.84 -21.82 -31.28
N VAL A 6 -13.91 -21.04 -31.17
CA VAL A 6 -14.44 -20.38 -32.37
C VAL A 6 -13.39 -19.31 -32.72
N PRO A 7 -12.68 -19.38 -33.86
CA PRO A 7 -11.65 -18.40 -34.18
C PRO A 7 -12.33 -17.03 -34.24
N LEU A 8 -11.77 -16.01 -33.58
CA LEU A 8 -12.21 -14.61 -33.72
C LEU A 8 -12.45 -14.21 -35.18
N GLU A 9 -11.65 -14.79 -36.09
CA GLU A 9 -11.80 -14.66 -37.55
C GLU A 9 -13.16 -15.12 -38.08
N ALA A 10 -13.74 -16.17 -37.52
CA ALA A 10 -15.07 -16.65 -37.90
C ALA A 10 -16.18 -15.70 -37.43
N ILE A 11 -16.02 -15.08 -36.26
CA ILE A 11 -16.94 -14.04 -35.78
C ILE A 11 -16.86 -12.82 -36.70
N PHE A 12 -15.66 -12.37 -37.08
CA PHE A 12 -15.52 -11.24 -38.00
C PHE A 12 -16.06 -11.55 -39.40
N ALA A 13 -15.74 -12.71 -39.98
CA ALA A 13 -16.21 -13.12 -41.29
C ALA A 13 -17.75 -13.22 -41.38
N LYS A 14 -18.43 -13.55 -40.28
CA LYS A 14 -19.90 -13.59 -40.19
C LYS A 14 -20.55 -12.24 -40.52
N TYR A 15 -19.87 -11.14 -40.25
CA TYR A 15 -20.42 -9.78 -40.37
C TYR A 15 -19.90 -8.99 -41.59
N ASP A 16 -19.04 -9.57 -42.43
CA ASP A 16 -18.47 -8.92 -43.63
C ASP A 16 -19.51 -8.38 -44.62
N TRP A 17 -20.72 -8.96 -44.63
CA TRP A 17 -21.80 -8.51 -45.48
C TRP A 17 -22.37 -7.15 -45.06
N ILE A 18 -22.26 -6.77 -43.78
CA ILE A 18 -22.80 -5.50 -43.25
C ILE A 18 -22.11 -4.30 -43.91
N SER A 19 -20.80 -4.38 -44.17
CA SER A 19 -20.05 -3.32 -44.86
C SER A 19 -20.49 -3.08 -46.32
N ARG A 20 -21.30 -3.99 -46.88
CA ARG A 20 -21.83 -3.90 -48.25
C ARG A 20 -23.30 -3.48 -48.32
N VAL A 21 -23.96 -3.29 -47.18
CA VAL A 21 -25.37 -2.88 -47.14
C VAL A 21 -25.49 -1.39 -47.47
N ALA A 22 -26.22 -1.07 -48.53
CA ALA A 22 -26.60 0.29 -48.88
C ALA A 22 -28.12 0.44 -48.89
N HIS A 23 -28.62 1.64 -48.55
CA HIS A 23 -30.04 1.93 -48.68
C HIS A 23 -30.46 1.91 -50.16
N PRO A 24 -31.61 1.29 -50.49
CA PRO A 24 -32.25 1.51 -51.78
C PRO A 24 -32.45 3.02 -52.04
N THR A 25 -32.23 3.47 -53.28
CA THR A 25 -32.28 4.89 -53.67
C THR A 25 -33.60 5.58 -53.28
N ASP A 26 -34.69 4.82 -53.29
CA ASP A 26 -36.05 5.27 -52.93
C ASP A 26 -36.24 5.49 -51.41
N ILE A 27 -35.47 4.80 -50.56
CA ILE A 27 -35.43 5.06 -49.13
C ILE A 27 -34.50 6.25 -48.84
N ALA A 28 -33.41 6.38 -49.60
CA ALA A 28 -32.47 7.49 -49.44
C ALA A 28 -33.11 8.86 -49.77
N SER A 29 -34.07 8.93 -50.69
CA SER A 29 -34.84 10.16 -50.97
C SER A 29 -35.80 10.51 -49.82
N LEU A 30 -36.50 9.53 -49.25
CA LEU A 30 -37.36 9.72 -48.08
C LEU A 30 -36.60 10.24 -46.87
N LEU A 31 -35.33 9.86 -46.70
CA LEU A 31 -34.47 10.39 -45.62
C LEU A 31 -34.05 11.85 -45.83
N ARG A 32 -34.29 12.42 -47.02
CA ARG A 32 -33.93 13.80 -47.37
C ARG A 32 -35.14 14.74 -47.38
N THR A 33 -36.35 14.23 -47.24
CA THR A 33 -37.59 15.01 -47.19
C THR A 33 -38.42 14.62 -45.96
N ASN A 34 -39.46 15.39 -45.66
CA ASN A 34 -40.43 15.04 -44.60
C ASN A 34 -41.68 14.36 -45.17
N ASP A 35 -41.59 13.83 -46.39
CA ASP A 35 -42.72 13.17 -47.05
C ASP A 35 -43.01 11.83 -46.39
N ALA A 36 -44.29 11.51 -46.24
CA ALA A 36 -44.70 10.22 -45.71
C ALA A 36 -44.38 9.10 -46.72
N PRO A 37 -43.89 7.93 -46.27
CA PRO A 37 -43.70 6.79 -47.15
C PRO A 37 -45.04 6.32 -47.71
N SER A 38 -45.05 5.95 -48.99
CA SER A 38 -46.18 5.28 -49.61
C SER A 38 -46.48 3.94 -48.90
N PRO A 39 -47.71 3.39 -49.03
CA PRO A 39 -48.06 2.12 -48.38
C PRO A 39 -47.13 0.94 -48.72
N LEU A 40 -46.60 0.91 -49.95
CA LEU A 40 -45.63 -0.10 -50.38
C LEU A 40 -44.27 0.10 -49.70
N GLN A 41 -43.76 1.33 -49.68
CA GLN A 41 -42.52 1.68 -49.00
C GLN A 41 -42.60 1.40 -47.50
N PHE A 42 -43.73 1.73 -46.86
CA PHE A 42 -43.96 1.43 -45.44
C PHE A 42 -43.87 -0.07 -45.15
N THR A 43 -44.46 -0.90 -46.00
CA THR A 43 -44.43 -2.36 -45.84
C THR A 43 -43.02 -2.93 -46.05
N GLN A 44 -42.28 -2.42 -47.04
CA GLN A 44 -40.89 -2.81 -47.31
C GLN A 44 -39.94 -2.38 -46.19
N LEU A 45 -40.10 -1.15 -45.68
CA LEU A 45 -39.35 -0.64 -44.52
C LEU A 45 -39.60 -1.49 -43.28
N LYS A 46 -40.86 -1.80 -42.99
CA LYS A 46 -41.23 -2.64 -41.84
C LYS A 46 -40.64 -4.04 -41.94
N THR A 47 -40.71 -4.66 -43.12
CA THR A 47 -40.11 -5.98 -43.36
C THR A 47 -38.59 -5.95 -43.19
N SER A 48 -37.94 -4.90 -43.70
CA SER A 48 -36.49 -4.71 -43.58
C SER A 48 -36.07 -4.51 -42.12
N LEU A 49 -36.85 -3.73 -41.36
CA LEU A 49 -36.62 -3.48 -39.94
C LEU A 49 -36.76 -4.77 -39.11
N GLU A 50 -37.77 -5.60 -39.39
CA GLU A 50 -37.89 -6.92 -38.75
C GLU A 50 -36.71 -7.84 -39.11
N GLY A 51 -36.25 -7.80 -40.35
CA GLY A 51 -35.07 -8.57 -40.80
C GLY A 51 -33.75 -8.18 -40.12
N LEU A 52 -33.63 -6.95 -39.62
CA LEU A 52 -32.43 -6.48 -38.90
C LEU A 52 -32.37 -6.94 -37.44
N LYS A 53 -33.50 -7.33 -36.83
CA LYS A 53 -33.55 -7.70 -35.41
C LYS A 53 -32.71 -8.93 -35.10
N GLY A 54 -32.78 -9.96 -35.94
CA GLY A 54 -31.99 -11.20 -35.78
C GLY A 54 -30.48 -10.93 -35.80
N PRO A 55 -29.95 -10.32 -36.89
CA PRO A 55 -28.54 -9.95 -36.98
C PRO A 55 -28.05 -9.06 -35.83
N LEU A 56 -28.86 -8.10 -35.37
CA LEU A 56 -28.51 -7.25 -34.22
C LEU A 56 -28.40 -8.07 -32.92
N ALA A 57 -29.37 -8.94 -32.64
CA ALA A 57 -29.35 -9.79 -31.45
C ALA A 57 -28.17 -10.76 -31.47
N GLU A 58 -27.84 -11.31 -32.64
CA GLU A 58 -26.66 -12.16 -32.79
C GLU A 58 -25.35 -11.40 -32.58
N LEU A 59 -25.23 -10.18 -33.12
CA LEU A 59 -24.04 -9.34 -32.93
C LEU A 59 -23.87 -8.94 -31.45
N GLU A 60 -24.96 -8.63 -30.76
CA GLU A 60 -24.97 -8.34 -29.33
C GLU A 60 -24.51 -9.56 -28.51
N SER A 61 -25.01 -10.75 -28.85
CA SER A 61 -24.56 -12.00 -28.21
C SER A 61 -23.06 -12.28 -28.43
N ASP A 62 -22.54 -12.03 -29.63
CA ASP A 62 -21.11 -12.22 -29.92
C ASP A 62 -20.25 -11.18 -29.19
N LEU A 63 -20.72 -9.93 -29.07
CA LEU A 63 -20.06 -8.91 -28.24
C LEU A 63 -20.01 -9.30 -26.77
N ASP A 64 -21.11 -9.80 -26.22
CA ASP A 64 -21.16 -10.29 -24.84
C ASP A 64 -20.20 -11.46 -24.62
N LEU A 65 -20.10 -12.38 -25.57
CA LEU A 65 -19.13 -13.48 -25.52
C LEU A 65 -17.70 -12.94 -25.47
N LEU A 66 -17.36 -11.98 -26.32
CA LEU A 66 -16.02 -11.37 -26.37
C LEU A 66 -15.70 -10.59 -25.09
N HIS A 67 -16.64 -9.81 -24.57
CA HIS A 67 -16.48 -9.09 -23.30
C HIS A 67 -16.24 -10.06 -22.13
N ASN A 68 -16.98 -11.16 -22.07
CA ASN A 68 -16.77 -12.20 -21.04
C ASN A 68 -15.40 -12.87 -21.17
N ALA A 69 -14.93 -13.12 -22.39
CA ALA A 69 -13.60 -13.66 -22.64
C ALA A 69 -12.50 -12.68 -22.18
N ILE A 70 -12.65 -11.39 -22.47
CA ILE A 70 -11.73 -10.33 -22.00
C ILE A 70 -11.70 -10.30 -20.47
N ALA A 71 -12.85 -10.23 -19.82
CA ALA A 71 -12.94 -10.20 -18.36
C ALA A 71 -12.29 -11.43 -17.69
N SER A 72 -12.44 -12.60 -18.32
CA SER A 72 -11.78 -13.83 -17.87
C SER A 72 -10.25 -13.73 -17.97
N LEU A 73 -9.73 -13.23 -19.09
CA LEU A 73 -8.29 -13.04 -19.30
C LEU A 73 -7.70 -11.98 -18.36
N GLU A 74 -8.41 -10.88 -18.11
CA GLU A 74 -8.01 -9.87 -17.14
C GLU A 74 -7.91 -10.44 -15.71
N THR A 75 -8.87 -11.29 -15.34
CA THR A 75 -8.86 -12.00 -14.05
C THR A 75 -7.65 -12.92 -13.94
N GLN A 76 -7.36 -13.70 -14.98
CA GLN A 76 -6.18 -14.58 -15.02
C GLN A 76 -4.88 -13.79 -14.98
N MET A 77 -4.79 -12.67 -15.70
CA MET A 77 -3.63 -11.78 -15.69
C MET A 77 -3.39 -11.21 -14.29
N SER A 78 -4.44 -10.74 -13.62
CA SER A 78 -4.36 -10.24 -12.24
C SER A 78 -3.86 -11.32 -11.27
N CYS A 79 -4.36 -12.55 -11.41
CA CYS A 79 -3.89 -13.70 -10.61
C CYS A 79 -2.39 -13.96 -10.81
N LEU A 80 -1.91 -13.99 -12.06
CA LEU A 80 -0.50 -14.19 -12.38
C LEU A 80 0.39 -13.05 -11.86
N GLN A 81 -0.10 -11.80 -11.94
CA GLN A 81 0.60 -10.64 -11.38
C GLN A 81 0.72 -10.74 -9.86
N SER A 82 -0.35 -11.14 -9.16
CA SER A 82 -0.31 -11.39 -7.72
C SER A 82 0.71 -12.46 -7.36
N LEU A 83 0.69 -13.59 -8.07
CA LEU A 83 1.61 -14.70 -7.83
C LEU A 83 3.07 -14.29 -8.06
N LYS A 84 3.32 -13.54 -9.14
CA LYS A 84 4.65 -12.96 -9.42
C LYS A 84 5.11 -12.07 -8.26
N HIS A 85 4.24 -11.19 -7.77
CA HIS A 85 4.55 -10.31 -6.65
C HIS A 85 4.88 -11.09 -5.37
N ASP A 86 4.13 -12.15 -5.08
CA ASP A 86 4.38 -13.02 -3.94
C ASP A 86 5.75 -13.71 -4.04
N TYR A 87 6.11 -14.18 -5.23
CA TYR A 87 7.42 -14.80 -5.48
C TYR A 87 8.57 -13.81 -5.36
N GLU A 88 8.45 -12.62 -5.94
CA GLU A 88 9.45 -11.56 -5.79
C GLU A 88 9.63 -11.16 -4.31
N THR A 89 8.52 -11.04 -3.59
CA THR A 89 8.51 -10.75 -2.15
C THR A 89 9.16 -11.87 -1.34
N ALA A 90 8.91 -13.14 -1.68
CA ALA A 90 9.52 -14.30 -1.03
C ALA A 90 11.01 -14.43 -1.32
N LEU A 91 11.44 -14.02 -2.52
CA LEU A 91 12.83 -14.04 -2.96
C LEU A 91 13.60 -12.76 -2.63
N ALA A 92 12.95 -11.78 -1.99
CA ALA A 92 13.54 -10.51 -1.62
C ALA A 92 14.88 -10.70 -0.87
N PRO A 93 15.97 -10.03 -1.29
CA PRO A 93 17.31 -10.24 -0.71
C PRO A 93 17.36 -10.10 0.81
N ILE A 94 16.55 -9.19 1.38
CA ILE A 94 16.44 -8.95 2.82
C ILE A 94 16.09 -10.21 3.63
N ARG A 95 15.42 -11.19 3.03
CA ARG A 95 15.07 -12.48 3.67
C ARG A 95 16.24 -13.47 3.74
N ARG A 96 17.32 -13.22 2.99
CA ARG A 96 18.52 -14.06 2.94
C ARG A 96 19.70 -13.46 3.71
N ILE A 97 19.56 -12.23 4.21
CA ILE A 97 20.62 -11.58 4.98
C ILE A 97 20.75 -12.28 6.34
N PRO A 98 21.93 -12.82 6.69
CA PRO A 98 22.16 -13.40 8.01
C PRO A 98 21.91 -12.39 9.13
N LEU A 99 21.58 -12.89 10.31
CA LEU A 99 21.30 -12.07 11.48
C LEU A 99 22.46 -11.12 11.79
N GLU A 100 23.69 -11.61 11.72
CA GLU A 100 24.93 -10.89 12.05
C GLU A 100 25.14 -9.70 11.11
N ILE A 101 24.86 -9.90 9.82
CA ILE A 101 24.96 -8.85 8.80
C ILE A 101 23.86 -7.81 9.02
N THR A 102 22.65 -8.23 9.36
CA THR A 102 21.55 -7.32 9.70
C THR A 102 21.90 -6.47 10.92
N MET A 103 22.46 -7.08 11.97
CA MET A 103 22.94 -6.38 13.17
C MET A 103 24.03 -5.36 12.82
N GLU A 104 25.00 -5.72 11.98
CA GLU A 104 26.06 -4.81 11.57
C GLU A 104 25.52 -3.63 10.74
N ILE A 105 24.59 -3.87 9.82
CA ILE A 105 23.91 -2.81 9.05
C ILE A 105 23.23 -1.83 10.02
N ILE A 106 22.41 -2.34 10.95
CA ILE A 106 21.72 -1.51 11.95
C ILE A 106 22.71 -0.67 12.76
N ARG A 107 23.80 -1.28 13.26
CA ARG A 107 24.83 -0.57 14.04
C ARG A 107 25.54 0.51 13.22
N ARG A 108 25.81 0.26 11.94
CA ARG A 108 26.44 1.23 11.04
C ARG A 108 25.50 2.39 10.74
N SER A 109 24.20 2.12 10.56
CA SER A 109 23.18 3.15 10.40
C SER A 109 23.01 4.01 11.66
N TRP A 110 23.28 3.46 12.85
CA TRP A 110 23.19 4.16 14.13
C TRP A 110 24.39 5.06 14.44
N LYS A 111 25.61 4.64 14.06
CA LYS A 111 26.86 5.33 14.45
C LYS A 111 26.94 6.80 14.02
N SER A 112 26.11 7.25 13.07
CA SER A 112 25.98 8.67 12.72
C SER A 112 25.35 9.55 13.81
N SER A 113 24.71 8.96 14.83
CA SER A 113 23.95 9.66 15.88
C SER A 113 24.60 9.56 17.27
N LEU A 114 25.90 9.86 17.37
CA LEU A 114 26.69 9.75 18.61
C LEU A 114 26.12 10.52 19.83
N SER A 115 25.22 11.49 19.61
CA SER A 115 24.55 12.24 20.69
C SER A 115 23.35 11.53 21.32
N GLY A 116 23.02 10.32 20.87
CA GLY A 116 21.84 9.57 21.32
C GLY A 116 20.54 10.03 20.65
N PHE A 117 19.52 9.18 20.72
CA PHE A 117 18.21 9.45 20.12
C PHE A 117 17.25 10.13 21.11
N HIS A 118 16.29 10.88 20.58
CA HIS A 118 15.21 11.42 21.41
C HIS A 118 14.17 10.33 21.68
N VAL A 119 14.02 9.91 22.95
CA VAL A 119 13.17 8.77 23.34
C VAL A 119 11.75 8.89 22.79
N PHE A 120 11.19 10.10 22.86
CA PHE A 120 9.80 10.37 22.51
C PHE A 120 9.58 10.71 21.02
N ARG A 121 10.62 10.65 20.16
CA ARG A 121 10.47 10.79 18.70
C ARG A 121 10.39 9.42 18.05
N ILE A 122 9.19 8.87 18.04
CA ILE A 122 8.91 7.51 17.50
C ILE A 122 9.11 7.38 15.99
N LEU A 123 9.30 8.50 15.28
CA LEU A 123 9.62 8.51 13.85
C LEU A 123 11.13 8.55 13.59
N GLU A 124 11.95 8.63 14.63
CA GLU A 124 13.41 8.62 14.51
C GLU A 124 14.00 7.27 14.89
N GLN A 125 15.30 7.13 14.65
CA GLN A 125 16.06 5.96 15.08
C GLN A 125 16.00 5.88 16.62
N PRO A 126 15.90 4.68 17.22
CA PRO A 126 15.96 3.35 16.62
C PRO A 126 14.59 2.84 16.12
N TRP A 127 13.49 3.54 16.44
CA TRP A 127 12.13 3.15 16.08
C TRP A 127 11.93 3.05 14.56
N HIS A 128 12.48 4.01 13.81
CA HIS A 128 12.38 4.06 12.35
C HIS A 128 13.00 2.82 11.68
N LEU A 129 14.13 2.33 12.19
CA LEU A 129 14.77 1.12 11.66
C LEU A 129 13.90 -0.12 11.87
N GLY A 130 13.08 -0.14 12.92
CA GLY A 130 12.09 -1.20 13.18
C GLY A 130 10.86 -1.14 12.25
N GLN A 131 10.72 -0.12 11.41
CA GLN A 131 9.63 0.00 10.43
C GLN A 131 9.95 -0.65 9.09
N VAL A 132 11.21 -1.04 8.83
CA VAL A 132 11.62 -1.69 7.58
C VAL A 132 10.88 -3.01 7.38
N CYS A 133 10.94 -3.91 8.36
CA CYS A 133 10.16 -5.14 8.39
C CYS A 133 10.14 -5.75 9.80
N SER A 134 9.32 -6.80 10.01
CA SER A 134 9.24 -7.51 11.29
C SER A 134 10.57 -8.18 11.69
N SER A 135 11.35 -8.67 10.73
CA SER A 135 12.67 -9.26 10.99
C SER A 135 13.62 -8.21 11.58
N TRP A 136 13.75 -7.04 10.94
CA TRP A 136 14.60 -5.95 11.45
C TRP A 136 14.17 -5.49 12.84
N ARG A 137 12.87 -5.35 13.07
CA ARG A 137 12.34 -5.01 14.39
C ARG A 137 12.76 -6.03 15.46
N ASN A 138 12.63 -7.32 15.16
CA ASN A 138 13.06 -8.39 16.06
C ASN A 138 14.58 -8.35 16.32
N VAL A 139 15.39 -8.04 15.30
CA VAL A 139 16.84 -7.85 15.48
C VAL A 139 17.15 -6.69 16.42
N ILE A 140 16.57 -5.52 16.17
CA ILE A 140 16.79 -4.29 16.96
C ILE A 140 16.39 -4.49 18.42
N GLU A 141 15.26 -5.17 18.66
CA GLU A 141 14.74 -5.40 20.01
C GLU A 141 15.53 -6.46 20.77
N LYS A 142 15.96 -7.54 20.10
CA LYS A 142 16.55 -8.70 20.77
C LYS A 142 18.07 -8.77 20.73
N HIS A 143 18.72 -8.12 19.78
CA HIS A 143 20.15 -8.30 19.51
C HIS A 143 20.97 -7.01 19.53
N CYS A 144 20.32 -5.84 19.63
CA CYS A 144 21.01 -4.55 19.65
C CYS A 144 20.61 -3.66 20.86
N PRO A 145 20.77 -4.13 22.12
CA PRO A 145 20.42 -3.36 23.32
C PRO A 145 21.17 -2.03 23.43
N GLU A 146 22.37 -1.93 22.84
CA GLU A 146 23.20 -0.72 22.83
C GLU A 146 22.53 0.49 22.17
N LEU A 147 21.63 0.26 21.20
CA LEU A 147 20.89 1.32 20.51
C LEU A 147 19.91 2.03 21.44
N TRP A 148 19.38 1.29 22.41
CA TRP A 148 18.40 1.77 23.37
C TRP A 148 19.05 2.41 24.60
N ALA A 149 20.39 2.38 24.71
CA ALA A 149 21.12 2.76 25.91
C ALA A 149 21.69 4.19 25.87
N THR A 150 21.70 4.84 24.71
CA THR A 150 22.18 6.22 24.54
C THR A 150 21.03 7.13 24.11
N MET A 151 20.46 7.94 25.00
CA MET A 151 19.16 8.57 24.77
C MET A 151 19.03 10.00 25.32
N LYS A 152 18.09 10.77 24.79
CA LYS A 152 17.67 12.09 25.28
C LYS A 152 16.24 11.99 25.78
N VAL A 153 16.05 12.32 27.06
CA VAL A 153 14.78 12.28 27.77
C VAL A 153 14.40 13.72 28.08
N THR A 154 13.78 14.37 27.11
CA THR A 154 13.45 15.81 27.15
C THR A 154 11.99 16.06 26.77
N PRO A 155 11.29 17.01 27.41
CA PRO A 155 9.87 17.29 27.15
C PRO A 155 9.65 18.09 25.86
N PHE A 156 10.71 18.58 25.23
CA PHE A 156 10.66 19.39 24.02
C PHE A 156 11.58 18.80 22.96
N SER A 157 11.16 18.95 21.70
CA SER A 157 12.00 18.74 20.53
C SER A 157 11.94 20.00 19.67
N PRO A 158 13.09 20.59 19.28
CA PRO A 158 13.11 21.74 18.38
C PRO A 158 12.56 21.40 16.98
N ASP A 159 12.67 20.14 16.57
CA ASP A 159 12.64 19.73 15.16
C ASP A 159 11.57 18.67 14.82
N GLY A 160 10.59 18.37 15.69
CA GLY A 160 9.62 17.33 15.36
C GLY A 160 8.44 17.07 16.29
N LYS A 161 7.50 16.27 15.77
CA LYS A 161 6.33 15.76 16.52
C LYS A 161 6.80 14.74 17.57
N LEU A 162 6.40 14.99 18.81
CA LEU A 162 6.60 14.07 19.94
C LEU A 162 5.44 13.08 20.07
N ALA A 163 5.69 11.98 20.77
CA ALA A 163 4.66 11.08 21.25
C ALA A 163 3.63 11.82 22.13
N LYS A 164 2.42 11.25 22.23
CA LYS A 164 1.37 11.80 23.10
C LYS A 164 1.83 11.79 24.55
N LYS A 165 1.46 12.83 25.31
CA LYS A 165 1.78 12.95 26.75
C LYS A 165 1.40 11.69 27.56
N SER A 166 0.29 11.04 27.20
CA SER A 166 -0.18 9.80 27.84
C SER A 166 0.80 8.62 27.73
N ASP A 167 1.63 8.60 26.69
CA ASP A 167 2.42 7.43 26.30
C ASP A 167 3.89 7.59 26.72
N ILE A 168 4.31 8.78 27.15
CA ILE A 168 5.71 9.14 27.43
C ILE A 168 6.37 8.18 28.42
N VAL A 169 5.73 7.93 29.57
CA VAL A 169 6.27 7.05 30.62
C VAL A 169 6.37 5.60 30.12
N GLU A 170 5.40 5.15 29.34
CA GLU A 170 5.39 3.79 28.80
C GLU A 170 6.49 3.59 27.75
N ILE A 171 6.64 4.56 26.84
CA ILE A 171 7.71 4.55 25.84
C ILE A 171 9.07 4.50 26.53
N LEU A 172 9.27 5.29 27.59
CA LEU A 172 10.52 5.25 28.35
C LEU A 172 10.76 3.88 28.98
N ARG A 173 9.74 3.25 29.57
CA ARG A 173 9.86 1.91 30.14
C ARG A 173 10.25 0.88 29.08
N ILE A 174 9.64 0.94 27.90
CA ILE A 174 9.98 0.07 26.77
C ILE A 174 11.44 0.27 26.34
N VAL A 175 11.92 1.51 26.25
CA VAL A 175 13.33 1.80 25.92
C VAL A 175 14.27 1.21 26.97
N LEU A 176 13.97 1.39 28.24
CA LEU A 176 14.80 0.88 29.35
C LEU A 176 14.81 -0.65 29.39
N GLU A 177 13.68 -1.29 29.13
CA GLU A 177 13.59 -2.75 28.99
C GLU A 177 14.47 -3.26 27.83
N ARG A 178 14.36 -2.64 26.66
CA ARG A 178 15.13 -3.01 25.46
C ARG A 178 16.63 -2.77 25.62
N SER A 179 17.03 -1.79 26.42
CA SER A 179 18.44 -1.55 26.77
C SER A 179 19.06 -2.64 27.67
N ARG A 180 18.24 -3.53 28.24
CA ARG A 180 18.62 -4.70 29.04
C ARG A 180 19.58 -4.38 30.19
N ASN A 181 20.84 -4.85 30.13
CA ASN A 181 21.88 -4.56 31.12
C ASN A 181 22.95 -3.62 30.57
N HIS A 182 22.73 -3.02 29.39
CA HIS A 182 23.71 -2.13 28.78
C HIS A 182 23.86 -0.85 29.62
N PRO A 183 25.09 -0.29 29.75
CA PRO A 183 25.31 0.95 30.47
C PRO A 183 24.55 2.12 29.83
N LEU A 184 23.81 2.86 30.64
CA LEU A 184 22.96 3.96 30.19
C LEU A 184 23.76 5.26 30.09
N LYS A 185 23.67 5.92 28.93
CA LYS A 185 24.15 7.27 28.69
C LYS A 185 22.96 8.12 28.32
N PHE A 186 22.64 9.14 29.08
CA PHE A 186 21.47 9.95 28.76
C PHE A 186 21.61 11.40 29.12
N HIS A 187 20.89 12.22 28.36
CA HIS A 187 20.60 13.59 28.72
C HIS A 187 19.17 13.67 29.27
N PHE A 188 18.98 14.25 30.44
CA PHE A 188 17.66 14.41 31.06
C PHE A 188 17.36 15.88 31.31
N CYS A 189 16.24 16.36 30.76
CA CYS A 189 15.78 17.72 31.00
C CYS A 189 14.44 17.69 31.73
N HIS A 190 14.40 18.27 32.93
CA HIS A 190 13.16 18.55 33.63
C HIS A 190 12.82 20.02 33.41
N TYR A 191 11.69 20.28 32.74
CA TYR A 191 11.12 21.62 32.68
C TYR A 191 9.71 21.54 33.25
N SER A 192 9.53 22.09 34.44
CA SER A 192 8.22 22.23 35.08
C SER A 192 7.66 23.61 34.75
N PRO A 193 6.73 23.76 33.80
CA PRO A 193 5.94 24.99 33.74
C PRO A 193 5.14 25.10 35.04
N VAL A 194 5.16 26.27 35.68
CA VAL A 194 4.55 26.58 36.99
C VAL A 194 3.00 26.44 37.02
N LYS A 195 2.39 25.76 36.04
CA LYS A 195 0.95 25.54 35.99
C LYS A 195 0.57 24.34 36.86
N GLU A 196 0.12 24.63 38.08
CA GLU A 196 -0.28 23.71 39.18
C GLU A 196 -1.31 22.61 38.84
N ARG A 197 -1.74 22.47 37.57
CA ARG A 197 -2.81 21.52 37.16
C ARG A 197 -2.38 20.42 36.20
N GLU A 198 -1.15 20.44 35.65
CA GLU A 198 -0.67 19.34 34.82
C GLU A 198 0.12 18.31 35.65
N PRO A 199 -0.07 17.00 35.44
CA PRO A 199 0.73 15.98 36.11
C PRO A 199 2.20 16.11 35.70
N ASP A 200 3.12 16.03 36.68
CA ASP A 200 4.57 16.05 36.42
C ASP A 200 5.03 14.73 35.76
N ILE A 201 4.85 14.66 34.45
CA ILE A 201 5.23 13.50 33.64
C ILE A 201 6.75 13.30 33.66
N MET A 202 7.53 14.38 33.68
CA MET A 202 8.99 14.27 33.68
C MET A 202 9.50 13.81 35.04
N GLY A 203 8.88 14.22 36.15
CA GLY A 203 9.12 13.64 37.47
C GLY A 203 8.90 12.12 37.48
N LYS A 204 7.77 11.66 36.94
CA LYS A 204 7.51 10.21 36.78
C LYS A 204 8.55 9.52 35.89
N CYS A 205 9.02 10.18 34.83
CA CYS A 205 10.09 9.64 33.99
C CYS A 205 11.40 9.50 34.78
N PHE A 206 11.71 10.46 35.64
CA PHE A 206 12.89 10.42 36.50
C PHE A 206 12.81 9.28 37.52
N ASP A 207 11.65 9.05 38.14
CA ASP A 207 11.41 7.91 39.04
C ASP A 207 11.68 6.57 38.34
N VAL A 208 11.18 6.43 37.10
CA VAL A 208 11.44 5.24 36.28
C VAL A 208 12.93 5.09 35.97
N MET A 209 13.63 6.18 35.64
CA MET A 209 15.07 6.15 35.37
C MET A 209 15.88 5.75 36.62
N ILE A 210 15.52 6.26 37.81
CA ILE A 210 16.20 5.98 39.09
C ILE A 210 16.22 4.49 39.41
N ALA A 211 15.15 3.76 39.07
CA ALA A 211 15.08 2.31 39.25
C ALA A 211 16.21 1.56 38.49
N HIS A 212 16.79 2.19 37.47
CA HIS A 212 17.92 1.67 36.68
C HIS A 212 19.27 2.35 36.99
N SER A 213 19.37 3.11 38.09
CA SER A 213 20.56 3.90 38.48
C SER A 213 21.87 3.13 38.53
N LYS A 214 21.84 1.84 38.90
CA LYS A 214 23.02 0.95 38.92
C LYS A 214 23.71 0.79 37.55
N ARG A 215 23.00 1.12 36.46
CA ARG A 215 23.51 1.00 35.08
C ARG A 215 23.93 2.35 34.50
N TRP A 216 23.78 3.45 35.22
CA TRP A 216 24.10 4.79 34.72
C TRP A 216 25.61 4.94 34.55
N ARG A 217 26.04 5.38 33.36
CA ARG A 217 27.46 5.62 33.03
C ARG A 217 27.75 7.08 32.73
N THR A 218 26.82 7.78 32.09
CA THR A 218 26.95 9.21 31.78
C THR A 218 25.58 9.86 31.89
N VAL A 219 25.49 10.89 32.72
CA VAL A 219 24.27 11.67 32.95
C VAL A 219 24.62 13.13 32.65
N GLN A 220 23.84 13.77 31.78
CA GLN A 220 24.00 15.17 31.37
C GLN A 220 22.69 15.92 31.43
#